data_AF-A0A350YP00-F1
#
_entry.id   AF-A0A350YP00-F1
#
_cell.length_a   1.000
_cell.length_b   1.000
_cell.length_c   1.000
_cell.angle_alpha   90.00
_cell.angle_beta   90.00
_cell.angle_gamma   90.00
#
_symmetry.space_group_name_H-M   'P 1'
#
loop_
_entity.id
_entity.type
_entity.pdbx_description
1 polymer ?
#
loop_
_entity_poly.entity_id
_entity_poly.type
_entity_poly.pdbx_seq_one_letter_code
_entity_poly.pdbx_strand_id
1 'polypeptide(L)'
;MAYSRKIDDPAFDRFRRNSQNYSFLFSVGLAFLAIAGFYIYGESGSDMENPESLLIGATIGGMFMLIGIFSARSKKVRPSWDGVVSDKKIKEVKKDIGDGRNDAIRLVYTVFIKGDYGKTAEIRSEDDDTVYNYYKKGDKVRYHGALNSYEKYDKSGDNIIFCNACAFLHDIGEDVCLNCGCPLLK
;
A
#
# COMPACT_ATOMS: atom_id res chain seq x y z
N MET A 1 -6.27 -8.95 -27.39
CA MET A 1 -6.51 -8.39 -26.03
C MET A 1 -5.96 -6.98 -26.01
N ALA A 2 -6.38 -6.14 -25.08
CA ALA A 2 -5.90 -4.78 -24.92
C ALA A 2 -5.94 -4.44 -23.42
N TYR A 3 -5.16 -3.45 -22.98
CA TYR A 3 -5.30 -2.92 -21.63
C TYR A 3 -6.68 -2.28 -21.43
N SER A 4 -7.16 -2.31 -20.19
CA SER A 4 -8.48 -1.83 -19.82
C SER A 4 -8.58 -0.32 -20.03
N ARG A 5 -9.65 0.12 -20.70
CA ARG A 5 -9.95 1.56 -20.85
C ARG A 5 -10.49 2.19 -19.57
N LYS A 6 -10.79 1.37 -18.55
CA LYS A 6 -11.34 1.83 -17.27
C LYS A 6 -10.28 2.50 -16.39
N ILE A 7 -9.00 2.52 -16.76
CA ILE A 7 -7.95 3.16 -15.96
C ILE A 7 -8.21 4.66 -15.73
N ASP A 8 -8.89 5.33 -16.67
CA ASP A 8 -9.24 6.74 -16.58
C ASP A 8 -10.56 6.99 -15.82
N ASP A 9 -11.12 5.96 -15.17
CA ASP A 9 -12.35 6.09 -14.39
C ASP A 9 -12.12 7.00 -13.17
N PRO A 10 -13.00 8.00 -12.92
CA PRO A 10 -12.88 8.93 -11.80
C PRO A 10 -12.89 8.26 -10.42
N ALA A 11 -13.33 7.01 -10.31
CA ALA A 11 -13.24 6.22 -9.08
C ALA A 11 -11.79 6.08 -8.59
N PHE A 12 -10.81 5.93 -9.49
CA PHE A 12 -9.39 5.83 -9.12
C PHE A 12 -8.87 7.13 -8.50
N ASP A 13 -9.23 8.28 -9.08
CA ASP A 13 -8.85 9.58 -8.53
C ASP A 13 -9.57 9.91 -7.22
N ARG A 14 -10.81 9.43 -7.07
CA ARG A 14 -11.54 9.52 -5.79
C ARG A 14 -10.86 8.67 -4.72
N PHE A 15 -10.49 7.43 -5.03
CA PHE A 15 -9.77 6.55 -4.13
C PHE A 15 -8.45 7.17 -3.66
N ARG A 16 -7.65 7.70 -4.59
CA ARG A 16 -6.36 8.35 -4.28
C ARG A 16 -6.53 9.54 -3.35
N ARG A 17 -7.49 10.43 -3.64
CA ARG A 17 -7.78 11.60 -2.78
C ARG A 17 -8.30 11.18 -1.40
N ASN A 18 -9.21 10.22 -1.35
CA ASN A 18 -9.74 9.72 -0.09
C ASN A 18 -8.65 9.08 0.76
N SER A 19 -7.76 8.28 0.17
CA SER A 19 -6.64 7.67 0.89
C SER A 19 -5.74 8.72 1.56
N GLN A 20 -5.42 9.82 0.86
CA GLN A 20 -4.66 10.95 1.43
C GLN A 20 -5.43 11.65 2.55
N ASN A 21 -6.72 11.91 2.36
CA ASN A 21 -7.56 12.57 3.35
C ASN A 21 -7.72 11.73 4.63
N TYR A 22 -7.91 10.42 4.50
CA TYR A 22 -8.03 9.52 5.65
C TYR A 22 -6.74 9.48 6.47
N SER A 23 -5.57 9.40 5.83
CA SER A 23 -4.28 9.49 6.55
C SER A 23 -4.15 10.80 7.32
N PHE A 24 -4.53 11.94 6.71
CA PHE A 24 -4.50 13.23 7.38
C PHE A 24 -5.46 13.29 8.57
N LEU A 25 -6.73 12.95 8.37
CA LEU A 25 -7.76 12.98 9.41
C LEU A 25 -7.41 12.06 10.59
N PHE A 26 -6.84 10.88 10.30
CA PHE A 26 -6.37 9.96 11.32
C PHE A 26 -5.26 10.59 12.17
N SER A 27 -4.27 11.23 11.55
CA SER A 27 -3.21 11.96 12.25
C SER A 27 -3.74 13.11 13.10
N VAL A 28 -4.73 13.88 12.61
CA VAL A 28 -5.39 14.94 13.38
C VAL A 28 -6.11 14.36 14.60
N GLY A 29 -6.81 13.23 14.44
CA GLY A 29 -7.46 12.53 15.54
C GLY A 29 -6.47 12.09 16.63
N LEU A 30 -5.35 11.49 16.25
CA LEU A 30 -4.29 11.10 17.20
C LEU A 30 -3.67 12.31 17.92
N ALA A 31 -3.47 13.42 17.20
CA ALA A 31 -2.95 14.64 17.81
C ALA A 31 -3.89 15.19 18.89
N PHE A 32 -5.19 15.24 18.60
CA PHE A 32 -6.20 15.67 19.57
C PHE A 32 -6.25 14.74 20.78
N LEU A 33 -6.25 13.41 20.56
CA LEU A 33 -6.27 12.44 21.64
C LEU A 33 -5.02 12.54 22.54
N ALA A 34 -3.84 12.77 21.97
CA ALA A 34 -2.62 12.96 22.73
C ALA A 34 -2.72 14.21 23.62
N ILE A 35 -3.08 15.37 23.05
CA ILE A 35 -3.18 16.63 23.80
C ILE A 35 -4.23 16.51 24.92
N ALA A 36 -5.42 15.98 24.61
CA ALA A 36 -6.49 15.82 25.59
C ALA A 36 -6.12 14.83 26.71
N GLY A 37 -5.48 13.70 26.36
CA GLY A 37 -5.05 12.70 27.33
C GLY A 37 -4.02 13.26 28.31
N PHE A 38 -3.01 13.97 27.81
CA PHE A 38 -2.00 14.61 28.66
C PHE A 38 -2.56 15.78 29.48
N TYR A 39 -3.52 16.53 28.96
CA TYR A 39 -4.20 17.57 29.72
C TYR A 39 -4.94 16.99 30.93
N ILE A 40 -5.75 15.96 30.72
CA ILE A 40 -6.50 15.26 31.80
C ILE A 40 -5.53 14.65 32.81
N TYR A 41 -4.45 14.04 32.34
CA TYR A 41 -3.40 13.50 33.20
C TYR A 41 -2.78 14.58 34.09
N GLY A 42 -2.53 15.78 33.55
CA GLY A 42 -1.98 16.90 34.30
C GLY A 42 -2.93 17.51 35.34
N GLU A 43 -4.25 17.43 35.12
CA GLU A 43 -5.26 17.89 36.09
C GLU A 43 -5.56 16.85 37.19
N SER A 44 -5.48 15.56 36.86
CA SER A 44 -5.92 14.47 37.75
C SER A 44 -4.77 13.70 38.39
N GLY A 45 -3.54 13.86 37.89
CA GLY A 45 -2.36 13.12 38.29
C GLY A 45 -1.58 13.83 39.41
N SER A 46 -0.95 13.04 40.27
CA SER A 46 -0.06 13.52 41.35
C SER A 46 1.38 13.78 40.90
N ASP A 47 1.77 13.21 39.76
CA ASP A 47 3.18 13.09 39.40
C ASP A 47 3.68 14.23 38.51
N MET A 48 2.79 14.85 37.74
CA MET A 48 3.15 15.94 36.83
C MET A 48 1.94 16.85 36.58
N GLU A 49 2.04 18.10 37.01
CA GLU A 49 0.97 19.09 36.89
C GLU A 49 0.97 19.77 35.52
N ASN A 50 -0.14 20.44 35.19
CA ASN A 50 -0.15 21.40 34.08
C ASN A 50 0.65 22.65 34.48
N PRO A 51 1.58 23.16 33.63
CA PRO A 51 1.59 23.03 32.17
C PRO A 51 2.56 21.97 31.59
N GLU A 52 3.35 21.28 32.40
CA GLU A 52 4.38 20.37 31.90
C GLU A 52 3.80 19.18 31.14
N SER A 53 2.77 18.54 31.70
CA SER A 53 2.06 17.45 31.04
C SER A 53 1.47 17.89 29.70
N LEU A 54 0.83 19.06 29.66
CA LEU A 54 0.27 19.65 28.44
C LEU A 54 1.34 19.91 27.37
N LEU A 55 2.55 20.36 27.75
CA LEU A 55 3.65 20.59 26.82
C LEU A 55 4.11 19.30 26.14
N ILE A 56 4.14 18.18 26.88
CA ILE A 56 4.45 16.86 26.32
C ILE A 56 3.36 16.43 25.33
N GLY A 57 2.09 16.56 25.74
CA GLY A 57 0.94 16.28 24.88
C GLY A 57 0.96 17.10 23.58
N ALA A 58 1.27 18.39 23.68
CA ALA A 58 1.42 19.29 22.53
C ALA A 58 2.60 18.88 21.63
N THR A 59 3.71 18.45 22.21
CA THR A 59 4.89 17.97 21.46
C THR A 59 4.55 16.72 20.65
N ILE A 60 3.94 15.72 21.29
CA ILE A 60 3.51 14.47 20.62
C ILE A 60 2.42 14.76 19.58
N GLY A 61 1.43 15.58 19.93
CA GLY A 61 0.38 16.00 19.01
C GLY A 61 0.92 16.75 17.80
N GLY A 62 1.92 17.62 18.00
CA GLY A 62 2.65 18.30 16.95
C GLY A 62 3.36 17.31 16.01
N MET A 63 3.99 16.26 16.56
CA MET A 63 4.60 15.20 15.75
C MET A 63 3.56 14.49 14.87
N PHE A 64 2.40 14.13 15.42
CA PHE A 64 1.33 13.52 14.62
C PHE A 64 0.82 14.46 13.53
N MET A 65 0.63 15.75 13.83
CA MET A 65 0.26 16.76 12.84
C MET A 65 1.27 16.87 11.70
N LEU A 66 2.57 16.91 12.02
CA LEU A 66 3.63 16.94 11.00
C LEU A 66 3.56 15.69 10.12
N ILE A 67 3.46 14.50 10.71
CA ILE A 67 3.31 13.24 9.96
C ILE A 67 2.08 13.28 9.06
N GLY A 68 0.95 13.77 9.57
CA GLY A 68 -0.29 13.95 8.80
C GLY A 68 -0.07 14.84 7.57
N ILE A 69 0.54 16.01 7.74
CA ILE A 69 0.83 16.94 6.64
C ILE A 69 1.78 16.30 5.62
N PHE A 70 2.85 15.64 6.08
CA PHE A 70 3.81 14.99 5.18
C PHE A 70 3.21 13.79 4.44
N SER A 71 2.34 13.01 5.08
CA SER A 71 1.68 11.85 4.46
C SER A 71 0.59 12.26 3.47
N ALA A 72 -0.12 13.38 3.73
CA ALA A 72 -1.13 13.93 2.85
C ALA A 72 -0.57 14.63 1.61
N ARG A 73 0.72 15.02 1.62
CA ARG A 73 1.37 15.58 0.43
C ARG A 73 1.31 14.57 -0.71
N SER A 74 0.90 15.08 -1.87
CA SER A 74 0.80 14.26 -3.09
C SER A 74 2.16 13.63 -3.42
N LYS A 75 2.20 12.30 -3.39
CA LYS A 75 3.36 11.54 -3.84
C LYS A 75 3.59 11.82 -5.33
N LYS A 76 4.85 12.00 -5.73
CA LYS A 76 5.21 12.14 -7.15
C LYS A 76 4.73 10.91 -7.91
N VAL A 77 3.78 11.12 -8.81
CA VAL A 77 3.28 10.08 -9.71
C VAL A 77 4.42 9.68 -10.64
N ARG A 78 4.74 8.39 -10.65
CA ARG A 78 5.71 7.86 -11.60
C ARG A 78 5.04 7.74 -12.97
N PRO A 79 5.77 7.90 -14.08
CA PRO A 79 5.22 7.59 -15.39
C PRO A 79 4.76 6.13 -15.46
N SER A 80 3.62 5.89 -16.11
CA SER A 80 3.21 4.55 -16.50
C SER A 80 4.14 4.00 -17.57
N TRP A 81 4.38 2.69 -17.56
CA TRP A 81 5.26 2.03 -18.52
C TRP A 81 4.84 0.58 -18.74
N ASP A 82 5.19 0.05 -19.91
CA ASP A 82 4.89 -1.32 -20.29
C ASP A 82 6.15 -2.19 -20.12
N GLY A 83 5.91 -3.47 -19.85
CA GLY A 83 6.97 -4.43 -19.67
C GLY A 83 6.48 -5.87 -19.73
N VAL A 84 7.39 -6.78 -19.40
CA VAL A 84 7.15 -8.22 -19.44
C VAL A 84 7.67 -8.87 -18.17
N VAL A 85 6.93 -9.84 -17.64
CA VAL A 85 7.41 -10.70 -16.56
C VAL A 85 8.59 -11.54 -17.08
N SER A 86 9.80 -11.14 -16.71
CA SER A 86 11.03 -11.72 -17.23
C SER A 86 11.47 -12.96 -16.45
N ASP A 87 11.29 -12.93 -15.13
CA ASP A 87 11.72 -14.02 -14.27
C ASP A 87 10.90 -14.11 -12.98
N LYS A 88 11.04 -15.21 -12.26
CA LYS A 88 10.38 -15.49 -10.99
C LYS A 88 11.32 -16.29 -10.10
N LYS A 89 11.42 -15.92 -8.82
CA LYS A 89 12.34 -16.55 -7.86
C LYS A 89 11.63 -16.83 -6.54
N ILE A 90 11.98 -17.94 -5.90
CA ILE A 90 11.59 -18.26 -4.52
C ILE A 90 12.88 -18.31 -3.73
N LYS A 91 12.93 -17.64 -2.57
CA LYS A 91 14.10 -17.61 -1.70
C LYS A 91 13.68 -17.82 -0.25
N GLU A 92 14.33 -18.75 0.43
CA GLU A 92 14.25 -18.86 1.88
C GLU A 92 15.11 -17.78 2.54
N VAL A 93 14.54 -17.05 3.49
CA VAL A 93 15.21 -15.99 4.24
C VAL A 93 15.05 -16.26 5.72
N LYS A 94 16.17 -16.31 6.43
CA LYS A 94 16.21 -16.32 7.89
C LYS A 94 16.02 -14.89 8.40
N LYS A 95 15.06 -14.70 9.29
CA LYS A 95 14.73 -13.40 9.89
C LYS A 95 14.83 -13.52 11.40
N ASP A 96 15.72 -12.74 11.97
CA ASP A 96 15.82 -12.62 13.42
C ASP A 96 14.49 -12.08 13.98
N ILE A 97 13.91 -12.81 14.92
CA ILE A 97 12.66 -12.46 15.60
C ILE A 97 12.89 -11.74 16.93
N GLY A 98 14.14 -11.45 17.30
CA GLY A 98 14.48 -10.66 18.47
C GLY A 98 14.18 -11.34 19.81
N ASP A 99 13.84 -12.64 19.80
CA ASP A 99 13.54 -13.42 21.01
C ASP A 99 14.77 -14.14 21.60
N GLY A 100 15.92 -14.07 20.92
CA GLY A 100 17.17 -14.68 21.31
C GLY A 100 17.20 -16.21 21.25
N ARG A 101 16.17 -16.87 20.70
CA ARG A 101 16.03 -18.33 20.71
C ARG A 101 16.19 -18.97 19.34
N ASN A 102 15.67 -18.39 18.24
CA ASN A 102 15.88 -18.89 16.87
C ASN A 102 15.54 -17.87 15.78
N ASP A 103 16.16 -17.97 14.59
CA ASP A 103 15.70 -17.27 13.39
C ASP A 103 14.39 -17.88 12.86
N ALA A 104 13.42 -17.05 12.52
CA ALA A 104 12.24 -17.50 11.77
C ALA A 104 12.60 -17.68 10.28
N ILE A 105 12.21 -18.81 9.71
CA ILE A 105 12.35 -19.08 8.28
C ILE A 105 11.12 -18.51 7.56
N ARG A 106 11.36 -17.69 6.53
CA ARG A 106 10.32 -17.15 5.64
C ARG A 106 10.62 -17.46 4.18
N LEU A 107 9.58 -17.76 3.42
CA LEU A 107 9.66 -17.92 1.97
C LEU A 107 9.33 -16.58 1.30
N VAL A 108 10.26 -16.06 0.52
CA VAL A 108 10.07 -14.84 -0.26
C VAL A 108 9.86 -15.22 -1.72
N TYR A 109 8.66 -14.93 -2.21
CA TYR A 109 8.29 -15.09 -3.60
C TYR A 109 8.50 -13.77 -4.34
N THR A 110 9.30 -13.78 -5.40
CA THR A 110 9.62 -12.60 -6.20
C THR A 110 9.21 -12.80 -7.66
N VAL A 111 8.49 -11.82 -8.22
CA VAL A 111 8.21 -11.69 -9.64
C VAL A 111 9.03 -10.52 -10.19
N PHE A 112 9.81 -10.76 -11.24
CA PHE A 112 10.63 -9.75 -11.91
C PHE A 112 9.95 -9.29 -13.19
N ILE A 113 9.79 -7.98 -13.32
CA ILE A 113 9.20 -7.34 -14.50
C ILE A 113 10.26 -6.48 -15.16
N LYS A 114 10.61 -6.80 -16.41
CA LYS A 114 11.51 -6.00 -17.23
C LYS A 114 10.68 -4.99 -18.02
N GLY A 115 10.83 -3.71 -17.70
CA GLY A 115 10.22 -2.62 -18.45
C GLY A 115 10.97 -2.32 -19.74
N ASP A 116 10.26 -1.72 -20.69
CA ASP A 116 10.79 -1.42 -22.04
C ASP A 116 12.03 -0.49 -22.01
N TYR A 117 12.15 0.34 -20.98
CA TYR A 117 13.28 1.26 -20.78
C TYR A 117 14.47 0.63 -20.03
N GLY A 118 14.53 -0.70 -19.91
CA GLY A 118 15.63 -1.43 -19.27
C GLY A 118 15.61 -1.42 -17.73
N LYS A 119 14.59 -0.83 -17.10
CA LYS A 119 14.38 -0.92 -15.65
C LYS A 119 13.73 -2.25 -15.28
N THR A 120 14.27 -2.91 -14.26
CA THR A 120 13.65 -4.10 -13.65
C THR A 120 12.89 -3.68 -12.41
N ALA A 121 11.62 -4.08 -12.32
CA ALA A 121 10.82 -3.95 -11.12
C ALA A 121 10.63 -5.32 -10.47
N GLU A 122 10.45 -5.33 -9.15
CA GLU A 122 10.26 -6.54 -8.36
C GLU A 122 8.95 -6.43 -7.58
N ILE A 123 8.14 -7.48 -7.64
CA ILE A 123 7.00 -7.68 -6.75
C ILE A 123 7.39 -8.80 -5.79
N ARG A 124 7.39 -8.51 -4.48
CA ARG A 124 7.81 -9.43 -3.43
C ARG A 124 6.67 -9.69 -2.46
N SER A 125 6.44 -10.97 -2.17
CA SER A 125 5.49 -11.43 -1.15
C SER A 125 6.22 -12.37 -0.19
N GLU A 126 6.05 -12.16 1.12
CA GLU A 126 6.57 -13.06 2.16
C GLU A 126 5.46 -14.04 2.55
N ASP A 127 5.77 -15.34 2.52
CA ASP A 127 4.90 -16.45 2.94
C ASP A 127 3.53 -16.52 2.24
N ASP A 128 3.37 -15.80 1.13
CA ASP A 128 2.18 -15.78 0.27
C ASP A 128 2.59 -15.90 -1.19
N ASP A 129 2.19 -16.99 -1.83
CA ASP A 129 2.51 -17.30 -3.23
C ASP A 129 1.42 -16.83 -4.21
N THR A 130 0.34 -16.19 -3.75
CA THR A 130 -0.82 -15.85 -4.60
C THR A 130 -0.42 -14.94 -5.77
N VAL A 131 0.28 -13.84 -5.49
CA VAL A 131 0.77 -12.91 -6.52
C VAL A 131 1.80 -13.59 -7.42
N TYR A 132 2.63 -14.45 -6.83
CA TYR A 132 3.60 -15.24 -7.59
C TYR A 132 2.88 -16.15 -8.58
N ASN A 133 1.85 -16.88 -8.18
CA ASN A 133 1.11 -17.81 -9.04
C ASN A 133 0.27 -17.08 -10.10
N TYR A 134 -0.22 -15.88 -9.80
CA TYR A 134 -1.00 -15.06 -10.72
C TYR A 134 -0.20 -14.59 -11.96
N TYR A 135 1.07 -14.21 -11.77
CA TYR A 135 1.95 -13.80 -12.87
C TYR A 135 2.70 -14.99 -13.48
N LYS A 136 2.64 -15.12 -14.80
CA LYS A 136 3.38 -16.12 -15.57
C LYS A 136 4.54 -15.45 -16.29
N LYS A 137 5.66 -16.18 -16.46
CA LYS A 137 6.78 -15.68 -17.27
C LYS A 137 6.29 -15.42 -18.69
N GLY A 138 6.65 -14.27 -19.25
CA GLY A 138 6.19 -13.82 -20.56
C GLY A 138 4.91 -12.99 -20.56
N ASP A 139 4.21 -12.87 -19.42
CA ASP A 139 3.04 -11.99 -19.32
C ASP A 139 3.44 -10.54 -19.62
N LYS A 140 2.72 -9.92 -20.55
CA LYS A 140 2.81 -8.47 -20.81
C LYS A 140 2.04 -7.74 -19.73
N VAL A 141 2.65 -6.71 -19.15
CA VAL A 141 2.07 -5.93 -18.05
C VAL A 141 2.26 -4.44 -18.27
N ARG A 142 1.33 -3.65 -17.78
CA ARG A 142 1.42 -2.20 -17.68
C ARG A 142 1.49 -1.77 -16.23
N TYR A 143 2.52 -1.02 -15.90
CA TYR A 143 2.61 -0.33 -14.62
C TYR A 143 1.80 0.97 -14.67
N HIS A 144 0.89 1.13 -13.71
CA HIS A 144 0.07 2.32 -13.54
C HIS A 144 0.65 3.19 -12.44
N GLY A 145 1.48 4.17 -12.79
CA GLY A 145 2.27 4.91 -11.79
C GLY A 145 1.47 5.81 -10.84
N ALA A 146 0.23 6.17 -11.21
CA ALA A 146 -0.70 6.87 -10.32
C ALA A 146 -1.23 5.96 -9.18
N LEU A 147 -1.33 4.66 -9.44
CA LEU A 147 -1.84 3.64 -8.52
C LEU A 147 -0.73 2.78 -7.90
N ASN A 148 0.48 2.84 -8.47
CA ASN A 148 1.60 1.99 -8.10
C ASN A 148 1.27 0.48 -8.17
N SER A 149 0.55 0.09 -9.21
CA SER A 149 0.10 -1.29 -9.44
C SER A 149 0.34 -1.72 -10.88
N TYR A 150 0.17 -3.01 -11.15
CA TYR A 150 0.40 -3.62 -12.47
C TYR A 150 -0.90 -4.21 -13.01
N GLU A 151 -1.14 -4.02 -14.30
CA GLU A 151 -2.24 -4.63 -15.04
C GLU A 151 -1.69 -5.62 -16.07
N LYS A 152 -2.21 -6.85 -16.11
CA LYS A 152 -1.89 -7.83 -17.15
C LYS A 152 -2.59 -7.46 -18.47
N TYR A 153 -1.91 -7.67 -19.60
CA TYR A 153 -2.49 -7.45 -20.93
C TYR A 153 -3.50 -8.54 -21.33
N ASP A 154 -3.16 -9.80 -21.07
CA ASP A 154 -4.02 -10.97 -21.30
C ASP A 154 -4.42 -11.54 -19.95
N LYS A 155 -5.73 -11.68 -19.75
CA LYS A 155 -6.37 -12.16 -18.52
C LYS A 155 -7.33 -13.32 -18.79
N SER A 156 -7.37 -13.81 -20.03
CA SER A 156 -8.38 -14.80 -20.47
C SER A 156 -8.21 -16.18 -19.84
N GLY A 157 -7.00 -16.50 -19.40
CA GLY A 157 -6.69 -17.73 -18.68
C GLY A 157 -6.68 -17.58 -17.16
N ASP A 158 -7.13 -16.44 -16.62
CA ASP A 158 -7.15 -16.17 -15.20
C ASP A 158 -8.57 -16.27 -14.64
N ASN A 159 -8.73 -16.90 -13.48
CA ASN A 159 -9.99 -16.94 -12.74
C ASN A 159 -10.06 -15.87 -11.63
N ILE A 160 -8.95 -15.16 -11.42
CA ILE A 160 -8.81 -14.13 -10.40
C ILE A 160 -8.26 -12.85 -11.00
N ILE A 161 -8.52 -11.73 -10.34
CA ILE A 161 -7.94 -10.44 -10.66
C ILE A 161 -7.70 -9.64 -9.38
N PHE A 162 -6.58 -8.93 -9.33
CA PHE A 162 -6.29 -8.00 -8.24
C PHE A 162 -6.80 -6.61 -8.58
N CYS A 163 -7.43 -5.93 -7.62
CA CYS A 163 -7.79 -4.53 -7.78
C CYS A 163 -6.54 -3.65 -7.90
N ASN A 164 -6.41 -2.92 -9.01
CA ASN A 164 -5.28 -2.00 -9.21
C ASN A 164 -5.22 -0.83 -8.22
N ALA A 165 -6.30 -0.54 -7.48
CA ALA A 165 -6.34 0.52 -6.48
C ALA A 165 -5.90 0.04 -5.08
N CYS A 166 -6.47 -1.06 -4.60
CA CYS A 166 -6.29 -1.51 -3.21
C CYS A 166 -5.69 -2.92 -3.06
N ALA A 167 -5.34 -3.58 -4.16
CA ALA A 167 -4.78 -4.94 -4.20
C ALA A 167 -5.68 -6.04 -3.63
N PHE A 168 -6.97 -5.78 -3.40
CA PHE A 168 -7.92 -6.82 -3.00
C PHE A 168 -8.12 -7.83 -4.12
N LEU A 169 -8.18 -9.12 -3.78
CA LEU A 169 -8.34 -10.23 -4.70
C LEU A 169 -9.82 -10.44 -5.04
N HIS A 170 -10.12 -10.61 -6.32
CA HIS A 170 -11.47 -10.79 -6.84
C HIS A 170 -11.54 -11.98 -7.80
N ASP A 171 -12.74 -12.52 -7.99
CA ASP A 171 -13.03 -13.41 -9.10
C ASP A 171 -13.03 -12.62 -10.42
N ILE A 172 -12.58 -13.24 -11.52
CA ILE A 172 -12.48 -12.58 -12.84
C ILE A 172 -13.86 -12.13 -13.38
N GLY A 173 -14.97 -12.69 -12.88
CA GLY A 173 -16.33 -12.30 -13.23
C GLY A 173 -16.75 -10.93 -12.68
N GLU A 174 -16.14 -10.43 -11.61
CA GLU A 174 -16.57 -9.20 -10.93
C GLU A 174 -16.07 -7.94 -11.64
N ASP A 175 -16.92 -6.93 -11.85
CA ASP A 175 -16.51 -5.71 -12.61
C ASP A 175 -16.03 -4.56 -11.74
N VAL A 176 -16.32 -4.62 -10.44
CA VAL A 176 -16.02 -3.58 -9.46
C VAL A 176 -15.46 -4.22 -8.20
N CYS A 177 -14.44 -3.59 -7.62
CA CYS A 177 -13.84 -4.02 -6.37
C CYS A 177 -14.81 -3.81 -5.20
N LEU A 178 -15.17 -4.89 -4.52
CA LEU A 178 -16.03 -4.88 -3.32
C LEU A 178 -15.42 -4.11 -2.13
N ASN A 179 -14.09 -3.99 -2.07
CA ASN A 179 -13.41 -3.29 -0.97
C ASN A 179 -13.32 -1.77 -1.17
N CYS A 180 -13.01 -1.31 -2.39
CA CYS A 180 -12.75 0.11 -2.65
C CYS A 180 -13.69 0.78 -3.67
N GLY A 181 -14.56 0.00 -4.33
CA GLY A 181 -15.51 0.49 -5.33
C GLY A 181 -14.89 0.91 -6.68
N CYS A 182 -13.58 0.75 -6.87
CA CYS A 182 -12.94 1.02 -8.16
C CYS A 182 -13.25 -0.10 -9.16
N PRO A 183 -13.37 0.21 -10.46
CA PRO A 183 -13.55 -0.83 -11.47
C PRO A 183 -12.34 -1.76 -11.52
N LEU A 184 -12.60 -3.03 -11.81
CA LEU A 184 -11.55 -4.02 -12.06
C LEU A 184 -11.07 -3.87 -13.51
N LEU A 185 -9.76 -3.76 -13.69
CA LEU A 185 -9.13 -3.51 -14.99
C LEU A 185 -9.05 -4.82 -15.77
N LYS A 186 -10.16 -5.23 -16.39
CA LYS A 186 -10.21 -6.38 -17.29
C LYS A 186 -9.78 -5.99 -18.70
#